data_AF-A0A7C1RND5-F1
#
_entry.id   AF-A0A7C1RND5-F1
#
_cell.length_a   1.000
_cell.length_b   1.000
_cell.length_c   1.000
_cell.angle_alpha   90.00
_cell.angle_beta   90.00
_cell.angle_gamma   90.00
#
_symmetry.space_group_name_H-M   'P 1'
#
loop_
_entity.id
_entity.type
_entity.pdbx_description
1 polymer ?
#
loop_
_entity_poly.entity_id
_entity_poly.type
_entity_poly.pdbx_seq_one_letter_code
_entity_poly.pdbx_strand_id
1 'polypeptide(L)'
;GFGDFASGAWGMGKGSKINVDGKVYFPHSLGNFYQALTQYLGFPHYGDEYKVMGLAPYGKPVYLEEMRKVVKLMPDGGYRLNLEYFKHHKENVVYEWDDGAPVFGQIYSDKLVELLGPVRANEEELTQRHFDIAHSVQARYEEAFFHLLNTLYDRHGLDDLCLSGGCAMNSVANGKVYRKSPFKRVYIQSAAGDAGGAIGAALIVWYEKTEVSSFKFQVSSSKIKDENIDVGAPSPALLRKEGVDRFVMDHAFWGPSFSNEQIAEVLEKKQAEISAEGCTTELISNEDDLCRKTAEAISEGKVIGWFQGRMEWGPRALGNRSIVCDPRRADMKDILNLKIKRRESFRPFAPSILRGSVSDWFEEDDDVPFMMKVFQIREGKRAEIPAVTHVDGSGRLQTVYKETNARYFNLIDKFNDLTGVPIVLNTSFNENEPVVCKPEEALACFLRTKMDVLVMGDWLVWRA
;
A
#
# COMPACT_ATOMS: atom_id res chain seq x y z
N GLY A 1 6.09 9.05 -12.13
CA GLY A 1 6.34 8.24 -13.32
C GLY A 1 5.72 8.86 -14.55
N PHE A 2 5.73 8.10 -15.64
CA PHE A 2 5.15 8.40 -16.94
C PHE A 2 4.58 7.12 -17.54
N GLY A 3 3.52 7.22 -18.33
CA GLY A 3 3.25 6.26 -19.41
C GLY A 3 4.07 6.63 -20.65
N ASP A 4 3.61 6.24 -21.84
CA ASP A 4 4.37 6.47 -23.09
C ASP A 4 4.72 7.95 -23.32
N PHE A 5 3.78 8.87 -23.03
CA PHE A 5 3.96 10.31 -23.29
C PHE A 5 3.41 11.24 -22.21
N ALA A 6 2.62 10.72 -21.27
CA ALA A 6 1.92 11.51 -20.25
C ALA A 6 2.27 11.04 -18.83
N SER A 7 2.38 11.98 -17.90
CA SER A 7 2.63 11.72 -16.47
C SER A 7 1.38 11.79 -15.60
N GLY A 8 0.33 12.38 -16.14
CA GLY A 8 -0.96 12.54 -15.50
C GLY A 8 -2.04 12.64 -16.57
N ALA A 9 -3.20 12.08 -16.29
CA ALA A 9 -4.38 12.16 -17.12
C ALA A 9 -5.62 12.24 -16.23
N TRP A 10 -6.62 12.98 -16.67
CA TRP A 10 -7.90 13.09 -15.97
C TRP A 10 -9.04 13.09 -16.97
N GLY A 11 -10.22 12.73 -16.49
CA GLY A 11 -11.35 12.47 -17.36
C GLY A 11 -12.57 12.02 -16.59
N MET A 12 -13.61 11.66 -17.34
CA MET A 12 -14.86 11.14 -16.81
C MET A 12 -15.06 9.69 -17.24
N GLY A 13 -15.30 8.81 -16.25
CA GLY A 13 -15.84 7.48 -16.49
C GLY A 13 -17.36 7.51 -16.54
N LYS A 14 -17.97 6.92 -17.57
CA LYS A 14 -19.43 6.74 -17.66
C LYS A 14 -19.76 5.38 -18.27
N GLY A 15 -20.40 4.53 -17.47
CA GLY A 15 -20.61 3.13 -17.86
C GLY A 15 -19.28 2.40 -17.99
N SER A 16 -19.05 1.77 -19.13
CA SER A 16 -17.81 1.07 -19.51
C SER A 16 -16.75 1.98 -20.13
N LYS A 17 -17.08 3.26 -20.40
CA LYS A 17 -16.23 4.17 -21.18
C LYS A 17 -15.50 5.15 -20.28
N ILE A 18 -14.25 5.41 -20.61
CA ILE A 18 -13.42 6.44 -19.98
C ILE A 18 -13.07 7.47 -21.06
N ASN A 19 -13.53 8.71 -20.87
CA ASN A 19 -13.16 9.83 -21.72
C ASN A 19 -12.06 10.63 -21.02
N VAL A 20 -10.92 10.81 -21.68
CA VAL A 20 -9.80 11.59 -21.14
C VAL A 20 -9.90 13.03 -21.63
N ASP A 21 -10.09 13.97 -20.70
CA ASP A 21 -10.29 15.39 -21.00
C ASP A 21 -8.99 16.18 -21.02
N GLY A 22 -7.98 15.72 -20.28
CA GLY A 22 -6.73 16.43 -20.14
C GLY A 22 -5.58 15.52 -19.72
N LYS A 23 -4.37 15.97 -20.06
CA LYS A 23 -3.13 15.24 -19.83
C LYS A 23 -2.02 16.23 -19.46
N VAL A 24 -1.13 15.80 -18.58
CA VAL A 24 0.19 16.41 -18.43
C VAL A 24 1.19 15.59 -19.21
N TYR A 25 1.81 16.20 -20.23
CA TYR A 25 2.80 15.55 -21.07
C TYR A 25 4.21 15.62 -20.47
N PHE A 26 5.07 14.69 -20.90
CA PHE A 26 6.51 14.79 -20.71
C PHE A 26 7.02 16.18 -21.15
N PRO A 27 7.95 16.82 -20.40
CA PRO A 27 8.73 16.32 -19.27
C PRO A 27 8.16 16.61 -17.88
N HIS A 28 6.92 17.07 -17.75
CA HIS A 28 6.37 17.48 -16.46
C HIS A 28 5.75 16.29 -15.73
N SER A 29 6.10 16.04 -14.47
CA SER A 29 5.54 14.94 -13.67
C SER A 29 5.62 15.22 -12.18
N LEU A 30 4.50 15.09 -11.45
CA LEU A 30 4.52 15.15 -9.98
C LEU A 30 5.30 13.99 -9.39
N GLY A 31 5.31 12.83 -10.05
CA GLY A 31 6.14 11.71 -9.62
C GLY A 31 7.64 12.01 -9.74
N ASN A 32 8.09 12.69 -10.80
CA ASN A 32 9.48 13.12 -10.91
C ASN A 32 9.83 14.24 -9.93
N PHE A 33 8.90 15.17 -9.68
CA PHE A 33 9.07 16.15 -8.61
C PHE A 33 9.33 15.42 -7.28
N TYR A 34 8.48 14.46 -6.95
CA TYR A 34 8.60 13.72 -5.70
C TYR A 34 9.91 12.92 -5.64
N GLN A 35 10.22 12.17 -6.70
CA GLN A 35 11.44 11.35 -6.77
C GLN A 35 12.72 12.18 -6.75
N ALA A 36 12.76 13.35 -7.40
CA ALA A 36 13.94 14.22 -7.39
C ALA A 36 14.26 14.69 -5.98
N LEU A 37 13.22 15.02 -5.21
CA LEU A 37 13.37 15.47 -3.83
C LEU A 37 13.64 14.29 -2.87
N THR A 38 13.15 13.09 -3.16
CA THR A 38 13.55 11.84 -2.50
C THR A 38 15.05 11.60 -2.64
N GLN A 39 15.59 11.67 -3.86
CA GLN A 39 17.03 11.55 -4.11
C GLN A 39 17.83 12.66 -3.43
N TYR A 40 17.35 13.91 -3.50
CA TYR A 40 17.99 15.07 -2.85
C TYR A 40 18.08 14.91 -1.32
N LEU A 41 17.08 14.25 -0.71
CA LEU A 41 17.07 13.90 0.71
C LEU A 41 17.89 12.64 1.02
N GLY A 42 18.74 12.19 0.10
CA GLY A 42 19.67 11.07 0.31
C GLY A 42 19.01 9.70 0.26
N PHE A 43 17.86 9.55 -0.40
CA PHE A 43 17.20 8.27 -0.61
C PHE A 43 17.23 7.90 -2.11
N PRO A 44 18.30 7.24 -2.59
CA PRO A 44 18.57 7.13 -4.02
C PRO A 44 17.74 6.03 -4.72
N HIS A 45 17.21 5.07 -3.97
CA HIS A 45 16.59 3.88 -4.54
C HIS A 45 15.21 4.18 -5.13
N TYR A 46 14.86 3.44 -6.19
CA TYR A 46 13.51 3.47 -6.72
C TYR A 46 12.51 2.95 -5.67
N GLY A 47 11.38 3.64 -5.52
CA GLY A 47 10.37 3.29 -4.55
C GLY A 47 10.62 3.85 -3.15
N ASP A 48 11.67 4.64 -2.92
CA ASP A 48 11.92 5.28 -1.62
C ASP A 48 11.01 6.50 -1.34
N GLU A 49 10.13 6.90 -2.27
CA GLU A 49 9.27 8.08 -2.13
C GLU A 49 8.39 8.02 -0.87
N TYR A 50 8.01 6.83 -0.41
CA TYR A 50 7.25 6.70 0.83
C TYR A 50 8.03 7.15 2.08
N LYS A 51 9.36 7.20 2.03
CA LYS A 51 10.18 7.73 3.12
C LYS A 51 9.93 9.22 3.30
N VAL A 52 9.87 9.99 2.21
CA VAL A 52 9.54 11.43 2.26
C VAL A 52 8.12 11.64 2.81
N MET A 53 7.16 10.78 2.43
CA MET A 53 5.81 10.81 3.04
C MET A 53 5.85 10.55 4.55
N GLY A 54 6.66 9.59 5.00
CA GLY A 54 6.83 9.27 6.43
C GLY A 54 7.60 10.33 7.22
N LEU A 55 8.47 11.09 6.56
CA LEU A 55 9.23 12.19 7.16
C LEU A 55 8.41 13.47 7.33
N ALA A 56 7.47 13.72 6.41
CA ALA A 56 6.71 14.98 6.38
C ALA A 56 6.06 15.36 7.72
N PRO A 57 5.45 14.44 8.51
CA PRO A 57 4.87 14.77 9.81
C PRO A 57 5.86 15.30 10.87
N TYR A 58 7.16 15.06 10.72
CA TYR A 58 8.21 15.53 11.64
C TYR A 58 8.68 16.96 11.33
N GLY A 59 8.27 17.52 10.19
CA GLY A 59 8.69 18.83 9.71
C GLY A 59 7.60 19.89 9.74
N LYS A 60 7.98 21.09 9.32
CA LYS A 60 7.10 22.23 9.01
C LYS A 60 7.27 22.65 7.54
N PRO A 61 6.27 23.30 6.92
CA PRO A 61 6.32 23.70 5.50
C PRO A 61 7.23 24.92 5.25
N VAL A 62 8.45 24.94 5.80
CA VAL A 62 9.37 26.10 5.77
C VAL A 62 9.81 26.45 4.34
N TYR A 63 9.92 25.45 3.46
CA TYR A 63 10.39 25.58 2.08
C TYR A 63 9.25 25.55 1.05
N LEU A 64 8.01 25.83 1.47
CA LEU A 64 6.85 25.71 0.58
C LEU A 64 6.93 26.70 -0.59
N GLU A 65 7.42 27.93 -0.37
CA GLU A 65 7.60 28.90 -1.45
C GLU A 65 8.65 28.44 -2.48
N GLU A 66 9.74 27.81 -2.03
CA GLU A 66 10.73 27.17 -2.90
C GLU A 66 10.06 26.07 -3.73
N MET A 67 9.25 25.21 -3.11
CA MET A 67 8.54 24.16 -3.83
C MET A 67 7.54 24.72 -4.86
N ARG A 68 6.94 25.90 -4.62
CA ARG A 68 6.10 26.60 -5.62
C ARG A 68 6.91 27.16 -6.79
N LYS A 69 8.20 27.46 -6.62
CA LYS A 69 9.12 27.76 -7.73
C LYS A 69 9.41 26.51 -8.57
N VAL A 70 9.48 25.33 -7.93
CA VAL A 70 9.77 24.04 -8.58
C VAL A 70 8.57 23.50 -9.36
N VAL A 71 7.36 23.61 -8.82
CA VAL A 71 6.12 23.14 -9.46
C VAL A 71 5.14 24.30 -9.60
N LYS A 72 4.73 24.61 -10.82
CA LYS A 72 3.72 25.64 -11.14
C LYS A 72 2.36 24.99 -11.43
N LEU A 73 1.28 25.55 -10.90
CA LEU A 73 -0.10 25.14 -11.22
C LEU A 73 -0.56 25.83 -12.50
N MET A 74 -1.35 25.12 -13.30
CA MET A 74 -1.91 25.63 -14.55
C MET A 74 -3.42 25.87 -14.39
N PRO A 75 -4.02 26.89 -15.05
CA PRO A 75 -5.44 27.21 -14.88
C PRO A 75 -6.41 26.09 -15.27
N ASP A 76 -5.97 25.11 -16.07
CA ASP A 76 -6.77 23.98 -16.54
C ASP A 76 -6.82 22.79 -15.54
N GLY A 77 -6.25 22.97 -14.35
CA GLY A 77 -6.09 21.92 -13.33
C GLY A 77 -4.76 21.19 -13.42
N GLY A 78 -4.01 21.37 -14.51
CA GLY A 78 -2.71 20.76 -14.70
C GLY A 78 -1.59 21.40 -13.88
N TYR A 79 -0.37 20.93 -14.13
CA TYR A 79 0.84 21.44 -13.49
C TYR A 79 2.03 21.37 -14.46
N ARG A 80 3.05 22.20 -14.19
CA ARG A 80 4.33 22.18 -14.90
C ARG A 80 5.49 22.25 -13.92
N LEU A 81 6.50 21.42 -14.16
CA LEU A 81 7.80 21.55 -13.49
C LEU A 81 8.55 22.76 -14.05
N ASN A 82 9.23 23.53 -13.19
CA ASN A 82 10.32 24.39 -13.63
C ASN A 82 11.54 23.51 -13.93
N LEU A 83 11.79 23.30 -15.22
CA LEU A 83 12.77 22.33 -15.71
C LEU A 83 14.22 22.71 -15.42
N GLU A 84 14.50 23.94 -14.97
CA GLU A 84 15.84 24.34 -14.52
C GLU A 84 16.34 23.48 -13.35
N TYR A 85 15.42 22.93 -12.54
CA TYR A 85 15.74 22.10 -11.36
C TYR A 85 15.89 20.61 -11.67
N PHE A 86 15.78 20.19 -12.94
CA PHE A 86 15.71 18.79 -13.32
C PHE A 86 16.62 18.45 -14.52
N LYS A 87 17.13 17.22 -14.58
CA LYS A 87 18.02 16.72 -15.64
C LYS A 87 17.34 15.78 -16.66
N HIS A 88 16.27 15.11 -16.27
CA HIS A 88 15.62 14.02 -17.05
C HIS A 88 15.07 14.39 -18.43
N HIS A 89 15.00 15.68 -18.75
CA HIS A 89 14.49 16.17 -20.03
C HIS A 89 15.61 16.51 -21.05
N LYS A 90 16.87 16.53 -20.61
CA LYS A 90 18.04 16.91 -21.41
C LYS A 90 19.13 15.84 -21.42
N GLU A 91 19.27 15.10 -20.33
CA GLU A 91 20.32 14.11 -20.13
C GLU A 91 19.73 12.70 -20.21
N ASN A 92 20.51 11.76 -20.76
CA ASN A 92 20.19 10.34 -20.66
C ASN A 92 20.39 9.92 -19.20
N VAL A 93 19.31 10.01 -18.43
CA VAL A 93 19.29 9.49 -17.06
C VAL A 93 19.39 7.97 -17.15
N VAL A 94 20.42 7.42 -16.51
CA VAL A 94 20.62 5.97 -16.43
C VAL A 94 19.36 5.33 -15.86
N TYR A 95 18.82 4.38 -16.60
CA TYR A 95 17.73 3.50 -16.22
C TYR A 95 18.20 2.08 -16.47
N GLU A 96 18.99 1.57 -15.54
CA GLU A 96 19.56 0.22 -15.60
C GLU A 96 18.78 -0.70 -14.67
N TRP A 97 18.74 -1.99 -15.00
CA TRP A 97 18.18 -3.01 -14.13
C TRP A 97 19.33 -3.71 -13.41
N ASP A 98 19.33 -3.67 -12.08
CA ASP A 98 20.27 -4.40 -11.24
C ASP A 98 19.47 -5.30 -10.29
N ASP A 99 19.74 -6.61 -10.34
CA ASP A 99 19.08 -7.65 -9.54
C ASP A 99 17.54 -7.54 -9.46
N GLY A 100 16.89 -7.18 -10.58
CA GLY A 100 15.42 -7.05 -10.66
C GLY A 100 14.84 -5.73 -10.13
N ALA A 101 15.67 -4.78 -9.71
CA ALA A 101 15.26 -3.42 -9.34
C ALA A 101 15.85 -2.37 -10.31
N PRO A 102 15.11 -1.31 -10.65
CA PRO A 102 15.65 -0.24 -11.49
C PRO A 102 16.58 0.67 -10.69
N VAL A 103 17.76 0.93 -11.23
CA VAL A 103 18.69 1.97 -10.77
C VAL A 103 18.37 3.25 -11.53
N PHE A 104 17.89 4.25 -10.80
CA PHE A 104 17.56 5.57 -11.35
C PHE A 104 18.71 6.54 -11.13
N GLY A 105 19.25 7.08 -12.22
CA GLY A 105 20.22 8.18 -12.15
C GLY A 105 19.65 9.43 -11.46
N GLN A 106 20.54 10.36 -11.10
CA GLN A 106 20.17 11.64 -10.50
C GLN A 106 19.26 12.45 -11.43
N ILE A 107 18.04 12.78 -11.00
CA ILE A 107 17.10 13.56 -11.81
C ILE A 107 17.01 15.04 -11.41
N TYR A 108 17.54 15.45 -10.26
CA TYR A 108 17.65 16.86 -9.88
C TYR A 108 18.91 17.53 -10.44
N SER A 109 18.83 18.83 -10.71
CA SER A 109 19.97 19.64 -11.19
C SER A 109 20.69 20.38 -10.06
N ASP A 110 21.85 20.95 -10.38
CA ASP A 110 22.63 21.76 -9.44
C ASP A 110 21.87 23.02 -9.01
N LYS A 111 20.94 23.53 -9.83
CA LYS A 111 20.03 24.63 -9.44
C LYS A 111 19.13 24.27 -8.27
N LEU A 112 18.75 22.99 -8.11
CA LEU A 112 17.98 22.57 -6.93
C LEU A 112 18.86 22.61 -5.67
N VAL A 113 20.13 22.26 -5.80
CA VAL A 113 21.13 22.36 -4.73
C VAL A 113 21.39 23.82 -4.36
N GLU A 114 21.53 24.72 -5.35
CA GLU A 114 21.59 26.17 -5.11
C GLU A 114 20.35 26.70 -4.38
N LEU A 115 19.17 26.19 -4.71
CA LEU A 115 17.90 26.63 -4.12
C LEU A 115 17.74 26.19 -2.67
N LEU A 116 18.04 24.93 -2.37
CA LEU A 116 17.72 24.31 -1.08
C LEU A 116 18.93 24.22 -0.15
N GLY A 117 20.14 24.29 -0.68
CA GLY A 117 21.40 24.05 0.02
C GLY A 117 21.97 22.65 -0.27
N PRO A 118 22.92 22.16 0.55
CA PRO A 118 23.60 20.90 0.30
C PRO A 118 22.63 19.69 0.31
N VAL A 119 22.93 18.74 -0.58
CA VAL A 119 22.29 17.42 -0.67
C VAL A 119 22.67 16.60 0.57
N ARG A 120 21.73 15.83 1.11
CA ARG A 120 22.03 14.91 2.22
C ARG A 120 22.76 13.67 1.69
N ALA A 121 23.90 13.31 2.28
CA ALA A 121 24.52 12.02 1.99
C ALA A 121 23.71 10.87 2.62
N ASN A 122 23.70 9.68 2.02
CA ASN A 122 22.86 8.56 2.51
C ASN A 122 23.11 8.21 3.98
N GLU A 123 24.37 8.24 4.42
CA GLU A 123 24.81 7.95 5.80
C GLU A 123 24.69 9.15 6.77
N GLU A 124 24.36 10.35 6.27
CA GLU A 124 24.28 11.55 7.10
C GLU A 124 23.01 11.54 7.97
N GLU A 125 23.10 11.97 9.22
CA GLU A 125 21.92 12.04 10.07
C GLU A 125 20.82 12.95 9.50
N LEU A 126 19.56 12.54 9.73
CA LEU A 126 18.42 13.39 9.40
C LEU A 126 18.31 14.53 10.40
N THR A 127 18.18 15.75 9.89
CA THR A 127 18.08 16.98 10.69
C THR A 127 16.71 17.62 10.50
N GLN A 128 16.37 18.61 11.34
CA GLN A 128 15.11 19.34 11.20
C GLN A 128 14.94 19.96 9.80
N ARG A 129 16.04 20.41 9.17
CA ARG A 129 16.02 20.90 7.79
C ARG A 129 15.50 19.85 6.81
N HIS A 130 15.94 18.59 6.96
CA HIS A 130 15.48 17.49 6.11
C HIS A 130 13.98 17.20 6.31
N PHE A 131 13.49 17.27 7.55
CA PHE A 131 12.07 17.13 7.86
C PHE A 131 11.24 18.27 7.27
N ASP A 132 11.71 19.51 7.39
CA ASP A 132 11.03 20.69 6.86
C ASP A 132 10.96 20.69 5.33
N ILE A 133 12.02 20.23 4.66
CA ILE A 133 12.00 20.01 3.21
C ILE A 133 10.99 18.91 2.86
N ALA A 134 11.02 17.75 3.52
CA ALA A 134 10.08 16.66 3.26
C ALA A 134 8.61 17.10 3.45
N HIS A 135 8.33 17.87 4.50
CA HIS A 135 7.01 18.43 4.74
C HIS A 135 6.60 19.40 3.62
N SER A 136 7.51 20.28 3.20
CA SER A 136 7.25 21.25 2.12
C SER A 136 7.00 20.56 0.78
N VAL A 137 7.71 19.47 0.50
CA VAL A 137 7.51 18.62 -0.70
C VAL A 137 6.12 18.00 -0.69
N GLN A 138 5.74 17.36 0.43
CA GLN A 138 4.40 16.78 0.58
C GLN A 138 3.31 17.85 0.48
N ALA A 139 3.50 19.02 1.10
CA ALA A 139 2.55 20.13 1.03
C ALA A 139 2.38 20.64 -0.41
N ARG A 140 3.47 20.79 -1.17
CA ARG A 140 3.38 21.21 -2.58
C ARG A 140 2.75 20.15 -3.47
N TYR A 141 3.06 18.88 -3.23
CA TYR A 141 2.39 17.78 -3.91
C TYR A 141 0.88 17.83 -3.66
N GLU A 142 0.45 18.04 -2.42
CA GLU A 142 -0.96 18.21 -2.05
C GLU A 142 -1.59 19.41 -2.75
N GLU A 143 -0.93 20.58 -2.78
CA GLU A 143 -1.46 21.76 -3.50
C GLU A 143 -1.72 21.44 -4.98
N ALA A 144 -0.80 20.73 -5.66
CA ALA A 144 -0.99 20.35 -7.06
C ALA A 144 -2.07 19.26 -7.24
N PHE A 145 -2.10 18.28 -6.34
CA PHE A 145 -3.09 17.21 -6.35
C PHE A 145 -4.51 17.75 -6.16
N PHE A 146 -4.74 18.58 -5.13
CA PHE A 146 -6.07 19.15 -4.87
C PHE A 146 -6.47 20.21 -5.89
N HIS A 147 -5.52 20.95 -6.47
CA HIS A 147 -5.80 21.84 -7.60
C HIS A 147 -6.40 21.08 -8.79
N LEU A 148 -5.80 19.94 -9.15
CA LEU A 148 -6.33 19.06 -10.19
C LEU A 148 -7.71 18.50 -9.82
N LEU A 149 -7.86 17.96 -8.61
CA LEU A 149 -9.12 17.36 -8.17
C LEU A 149 -10.27 18.37 -8.15
N ASN A 150 -10.05 19.56 -7.60
CA ASN A 150 -11.08 20.59 -7.53
C ASN A 150 -11.45 21.10 -8.93
N THR A 151 -10.47 21.28 -9.82
CA THR A 151 -10.76 21.63 -11.23
C THR A 151 -11.56 20.54 -11.95
N LEU A 152 -11.27 19.27 -11.65
CA LEU A 152 -12.02 18.13 -12.21
C LEU A 152 -13.46 18.10 -11.67
N TYR A 153 -13.65 18.38 -10.39
CA TYR A 153 -14.98 18.47 -9.77
C TYR A 153 -15.77 19.63 -10.38
N ASP A 154 -15.20 20.83 -10.49
CA ASP A 154 -15.85 22.01 -11.08
C ASP A 154 -16.31 21.76 -12.53
N ARG A 155 -15.59 20.90 -13.25
CA ARG A 155 -15.91 20.53 -14.63
C ARG A 155 -17.10 19.57 -14.75
N HIS A 156 -17.18 18.57 -13.86
CA HIS A 156 -18.12 17.44 -14.03
C HIS A 156 -19.21 17.35 -12.96
N GLY A 157 -18.99 17.93 -11.78
CA GLY A 157 -19.95 17.93 -10.66
C GLY A 157 -20.28 16.54 -10.11
N LEU A 158 -19.36 15.57 -10.23
CA LEU A 158 -19.57 14.18 -9.81
C LEU A 158 -19.05 13.95 -8.38
N ASP A 159 -19.82 13.22 -7.58
CA ASP A 159 -19.46 12.87 -6.21
C ASP A 159 -18.40 11.74 -6.12
N ASP A 160 -18.24 10.95 -7.19
CA ASP A 160 -17.33 9.80 -7.26
C ASP A 160 -15.97 10.16 -7.86
N LEU A 161 -14.90 9.79 -7.16
CA LEU A 161 -13.52 9.91 -7.61
C LEU A 161 -12.83 8.55 -7.67
N CYS A 162 -12.21 8.25 -8.82
CA CYS A 162 -11.29 7.12 -8.96
C CYS A 162 -9.88 7.63 -9.19
N LEU A 163 -8.89 7.06 -8.48
CA LEU A 163 -7.48 7.42 -8.62
C LEU A 163 -6.65 6.19 -8.97
N SER A 164 -5.69 6.37 -9.88
CA SER A 164 -4.70 5.38 -10.28
C SER A 164 -3.37 6.06 -10.67
N GLY A 165 -2.37 5.26 -11.00
CA GLY A 165 -0.98 5.68 -11.18
C GLY A 165 -0.20 5.69 -9.86
N GLY A 166 1.12 5.68 -9.94
CA GLY A 166 1.98 5.61 -8.74
C GLY A 166 1.75 6.75 -7.75
N CYS A 167 1.39 7.94 -8.24
CA CYS A 167 1.01 9.09 -7.41
C CYS A 167 -0.24 8.84 -6.55
N ALA A 168 -1.17 7.99 -6.99
CA ALA A 168 -2.32 7.58 -6.19
C ALA A 168 -1.95 6.69 -5.00
N MET A 169 -0.69 6.25 -4.86
CA MET A 169 -0.18 5.59 -3.65
C MET A 169 0.20 6.56 -2.52
N ASN A 170 0.05 7.87 -2.73
CA ASN A 170 0.26 8.87 -1.67
C ASN A 170 -0.91 8.86 -0.67
N SER A 171 -0.84 7.97 0.32
CA SER A 171 -1.91 7.75 1.28
C SER A 171 -2.20 8.96 2.17
N VAL A 172 -1.21 9.86 2.35
CA VAL A 172 -1.35 11.11 3.10
C VAL A 172 -2.27 12.09 2.35
N ALA A 173 -2.07 12.27 1.04
CA ALA A 173 -2.94 13.10 0.22
C ALA A 173 -4.33 12.46 0.07
N ASN A 174 -4.40 11.15 -0.16
CA ASN A 174 -5.67 10.43 -0.31
C ASN A 174 -6.58 10.57 0.92
N GLY A 175 -6.02 10.49 2.13
CA GLY A 175 -6.76 10.65 3.38
C GLY A 175 -7.30 12.07 3.63
N LYS A 176 -6.91 13.05 2.81
CA LYS A 176 -7.38 14.44 2.88
C LYS A 176 -8.44 14.77 1.83
N VAL A 177 -8.81 13.84 0.95
CA VAL A 177 -9.73 14.10 -0.17
C VAL A 177 -11.08 14.64 0.31
N TYR A 178 -11.71 14.00 1.29
CA TYR A 178 -13.00 14.45 1.82
C TYR A 178 -12.96 15.82 2.52
N ARG A 179 -11.78 16.23 3.01
CA ARG A 179 -11.59 17.50 3.73
C ARG A 179 -11.15 18.65 2.82
N LYS A 180 -10.50 18.35 1.69
CA LYS A 180 -9.89 19.33 0.78
C LYS A 180 -10.52 19.37 -0.62
N SER A 181 -11.58 18.59 -0.84
CA SER A 181 -12.35 18.60 -2.10
C SER A 181 -13.83 18.25 -1.86
N PRO A 182 -14.73 18.53 -2.81
CA PRO A 182 -16.15 18.21 -2.67
C PRO A 182 -16.54 16.74 -2.96
N PHE A 183 -15.58 15.90 -3.34
CA PHE A 183 -15.85 14.48 -3.61
C PHE A 183 -16.33 13.75 -2.35
N LYS A 184 -17.30 12.84 -2.52
CA LYS A 184 -17.94 12.11 -1.41
C LYS A 184 -17.56 10.64 -1.35
N ARG A 185 -17.06 10.09 -2.46
CA ARG A 185 -16.61 8.70 -2.55
C ARG A 185 -15.30 8.62 -3.32
N VAL A 186 -14.33 7.90 -2.76
CA VAL A 186 -13.00 7.76 -3.36
C VAL A 186 -12.63 6.30 -3.44
N TYR A 187 -12.40 5.81 -4.66
CA TYR A 187 -11.91 4.47 -4.93
C TYR A 187 -10.46 4.50 -5.45
N ILE A 188 -9.60 3.70 -4.82
CA ILE A 188 -8.19 3.54 -5.17
C ILE A 188 -7.87 2.06 -5.05
N GLN A 189 -7.44 1.42 -6.15
CA GLN A 189 -7.12 0.00 -6.13
C GLN A 189 -5.80 -0.32 -5.40
N SER A 190 -5.65 -1.56 -4.92
CA SER A 190 -4.47 -2.01 -4.16
C SER A 190 -3.14 -1.84 -4.91
N ALA A 191 -3.11 -2.10 -6.22
CA ALA A 191 -1.97 -1.83 -7.08
C ALA A 191 -2.24 -0.60 -7.96
N ALA A 192 -2.38 0.57 -7.35
CA ALA A 192 -2.65 1.79 -8.11
C ALA A 192 -1.50 2.16 -9.09
N GLY A 193 -0.25 1.78 -8.79
CA GLY A 193 0.89 1.93 -9.70
C GLY A 193 0.87 0.98 -10.89
N ASP A 194 2.01 0.88 -11.59
CA ASP A 194 2.12 0.22 -12.90
C ASP A 194 1.72 -1.26 -12.89
N ALA A 195 1.90 -1.95 -11.76
CA ALA A 195 1.45 -3.33 -11.59
C ALA A 195 -0.07 -3.49 -11.80
N GLY A 196 -0.88 -2.47 -11.52
CA GLY A 196 -2.33 -2.51 -11.80
C GLY A 196 -2.70 -2.35 -13.28
N GLY A 197 -1.75 -1.95 -14.13
CA GLY A 197 -1.97 -1.76 -15.57
C GLY A 197 -2.40 -3.05 -16.27
N ALA A 198 -1.90 -4.21 -15.84
CA ALA A 198 -2.28 -5.51 -16.40
C ALA A 198 -3.78 -5.81 -16.24
N ILE A 199 -4.33 -5.56 -15.04
CA ILE A 199 -5.77 -5.75 -14.77
C ILE A 199 -6.59 -4.70 -15.53
N GLY A 200 -6.14 -3.45 -15.56
CA GLY A 200 -6.80 -2.38 -16.32
C GLY A 200 -6.90 -2.70 -17.82
N ALA A 201 -5.80 -3.17 -18.42
CA ALA A 201 -5.77 -3.57 -19.83
C ALA A 201 -6.72 -4.76 -20.11
N ALA A 202 -6.70 -5.78 -19.25
CA ALA A 202 -7.60 -6.93 -19.38
C ALA A 202 -9.08 -6.51 -19.28
N LEU A 203 -9.43 -5.63 -18.34
CA LEU A 203 -10.79 -5.13 -18.16
C LEU A 203 -11.27 -4.30 -19.36
N ILE A 204 -10.43 -3.42 -19.92
CA ILE A 204 -10.78 -2.64 -21.11
C ILE A 204 -11.13 -3.58 -22.27
N VAL A 205 -10.26 -4.55 -22.56
CA VAL A 205 -10.51 -5.53 -23.63
C VAL A 205 -11.77 -6.35 -23.35
N TRP A 206 -12.00 -6.76 -22.09
CA TRP A 206 -13.20 -7.50 -21.72
C TRP A 206 -14.48 -6.69 -21.94
N TYR A 207 -14.52 -5.41 -21.55
CA TYR A 207 -15.65 -4.53 -21.81
C TYR A 207 -15.87 -4.30 -23.31
N GLU A 208 -14.81 -4.08 -24.09
CA GLU A 208 -14.93 -3.96 -25.55
C GLU A 208 -15.52 -5.22 -26.20
N LYS A 209 -15.12 -6.42 -25.75
CA LYS A 209 -15.63 -7.68 -26.30
C LYS A 209 -17.06 -7.99 -25.85
N THR A 210 -17.43 -7.64 -24.62
CA THR A 210 -18.77 -7.91 -24.08
C THR A 210 -19.81 -6.88 -24.49
N GLU A 211 -19.44 -5.61 -24.70
CA GLU A 211 -20.32 -4.64 -25.36
C GLU A 211 -20.61 -5.04 -26.81
N VAL A 212 -19.61 -5.54 -27.53
CA VAL A 212 -19.79 -6.03 -28.92
C VAL A 212 -20.67 -7.30 -28.98
N SER A 213 -20.58 -8.20 -27.98
CA SER A 213 -21.43 -9.41 -27.94
C SER A 213 -22.89 -9.10 -27.62
N SER A 214 -23.19 -8.02 -26.89
CA SER A 214 -24.56 -7.54 -26.67
C SER A 214 -25.25 -7.06 -27.97
N PHE A 215 -24.50 -6.89 -29.07
CA PHE A 215 -25.03 -6.48 -30.37
C PHE A 215 -25.19 -7.60 -31.40
N LYS A 216 -24.70 -8.83 -31.17
CA LYS A 216 -24.97 -9.98 -32.04
C LYS A 216 -24.80 -11.32 -31.29
N PHE A 217 -25.91 -11.95 -30.94
CA PHE A 217 -26.03 -13.42 -31.03
C PHE A 217 -27.50 -13.80 -31.31
N GLN A 218 -27.87 -13.79 -32.59
CA GLN A 218 -28.94 -14.69 -33.05
C GLN A 218 -28.39 -16.11 -32.92
N VAL A 219 -29.05 -16.88 -32.07
CA VAL A 219 -28.75 -18.29 -31.81
C VAL A 219 -28.75 -19.08 -33.11
N SER A 220 -27.65 -19.78 -33.38
CA SER A 220 -27.68 -21.02 -34.14
C SER A 220 -26.88 -22.03 -33.32
N SER A 221 -27.59 -23.06 -32.86
CA SER A 221 -27.12 -24.09 -31.97
C SER A 221 -26.31 -25.15 -32.72
N SER A 222 -25.06 -25.38 -32.31
CA SER A 222 -24.45 -26.70 -32.47
C SER A 222 -23.33 -26.93 -31.45
N LYS A 223 -23.66 -27.83 -30.51
CA LYS A 223 -22.83 -28.72 -29.69
C LYS A 223 -21.30 -28.61 -29.87
N ILE A 224 -20.60 -28.28 -28.79
CA ILE A 224 -19.34 -28.94 -28.42
C ILE A 224 -19.37 -29.18 -26.91
N LYS A 225 -19.23 -30.45 -26.51
CA LYS A 225 -18.89 -30.88 -25.16
C LYS A 225 -17.36 -30.92 -25.09
N ASP A 226 -16.77 -30.37 -24.03
CA ASP A 226 -15.51 -30.90 -23.51
C ASP A 226 -15.38 -30.61 -22.02
N GLU A 227 -14.87 -31.62 -21.32
CA GLU A 227 -14.74 -31.75 -19.87
C GLU A 227 -13.35 -31.28 -19.40
N ASN A 228 -13.28 -30.97 -18.10
CA ASN A 228 -12.10 -31.00 -17.22
C ASN A 228 -11.03 -29.91 -17.37
N ILE A 229 -11.30 -28.74 -16.79
CA ILE A 229 -10.30 -27.94 -16.06
C ILE A 229 -10.99 -27.36 -14.81
N ASP A 230 -10.69 -27.90 -13.63
CA ASP A 230 -11.04 -27.27 -12.36
C ASP A 230 -9.95 -26.24 -12.00
N VAL A 231 -10.11 -25.05 -12.56
CA VAL A 231 -9.47 -23.84 -12.03
C VAL A 231 -10.43 -23.26 -11.02
N GLY A 232 -10.27 -23.65 -9.75
CA GLY A 232 -10.94 -23.04 -8.60
C GLY A 232 -10.59 -21.55 -8.50
N ALA A 233 -11.24 -20.74 -9.32
CA ALA A 233 -11.17 -19.29 -9.26
C ALA A 233 -12.11 -18.82 -8.15
N PRO A 234 -11.65 -18.01 -7.18
CA PRO A 234 -12.56 -17.32 -6.28
C PRO A 234 -13.46 -16.46 -7.17
N SER A 235 -14.75 -16.78 -7.15
CA SER A 235 -15.77 -15.95 -7.78
C SER A 235 -15.67 -14.56 -7.14
N PRO A 236 -15.42 -13.49 -7.91
CA PRO A 236 -15.50 -12.13 -7.38
C PRO A 236 -16.85 -11.97 -6.69
N ALA A 237 -16.89 -11.32 -5.53
CA ALA A 237 -18.14 -10.92 -4.92
C ALA A 237 -18.85 -9.92 -5.86
N LEU A 238 -19.70 -10.45 -6.74
CA LEU A 238 -20.59 -9.66 -7.58
C LEU A 238 -21.59 -9.00 -6.62
N LEU A 239 -21.47 -7.69 -6.41
CA LEU A 239 -22.54 -6.92 -5.82
C LEU A 239 -23.75 -7.00 -6.75
N ARG A 240 -24.69 -7.91 -6.41
CA ARG A 240 -25.98 -8.05 -7.08
C ARG A 240 -26.87 -6.86 -6.69
N LYS A 241 -26.65 -5.71 -7.33
CA LYS A 241 -27.71 -4.71 -7.50
C LYS A 241 -28.35 -4.96 -8.85
N GLU A 242 -29.67 -5.11 -8.85
CA GLU A 242 -30.50 -5.42 -10.02
C GLU A 242 -29.96 -4.78 -11.33
N GLY A 243 -29.50 -5.63 -12.25
CA GLY A 243 -29.36 -5.28 -13.66
C GLY A 243 -27.96 -5.02 -14.23
N VAL A 244 -26.87 -5.01 -13.46
CA VAL A 244 -25.50 -4.99 -14.05
C VAL A 244 -24.50 -5.74 -13.16
N ASP A 245 -23.94 -6.86 -13.65
CA ASP A 245 -22.78 -7.52 -13.04
C ASP A 245 -21.57 -6.58 -13.14
N ARG A 246 -21.29 -5.81 -12.08
CA ARG A 246 -20.12 -4.92 -12.02
C ARG A 246 -19.09 -5.50 -11.06
N PHE A 247 -17.92 -5.80 -11.60
CA PHE A 247 -16.75 -6.15 -10.81
C PHE A 247 -16.31 -4.96 -9.95
N VAL A 248 -16.11 -5.20 -8.66
CA VAL A 248 -15.45 -4.30 -7.72
C VAL A 248 -14.32 -5.07 -7.08
N MET A 249 -13.10 -4.53 -7.12
CA MET A 249 -12.00 -5.12 -6.35
C MET A 249 -12.11 -4.59 -4.92
N ASP A 250 -12.75 -5.39 -4.07
CA ASP A 250 -12.96 -5.16 -2.63
C ASP A 250 -11.89 -5.84 -1.76
N HIS A 251 -11.10 -6.75 -2.35
CA HIS A 251 -9.94 -7.39 -1.74
C HIS A 251 -8.73 -7.50 -2.70
N ALA A 252 -7.55 -7.73 -2.13
CA ALA A 252 -6.29 -7.84 -2.89
C ALA A 252 -5.78 -9.28 -3.08
N PHE A 253 -6.41 -10.29 -2.45
CA PHE A 253 -5.92 -11.67 -2.39
C PHE A 253 -6.02 -12.46 -3.72
N TRP A 254 -5.24 -12.08 -4.72
CA TRP A 254 -5.25 -12.66 -6.07
C TRP A 254 -4.00 -13.49 -6.41
N GLY A 255 -2.97 -13.43 -5.57
CA GLY A 255 -1.75 -14.20 -5.73
C GLY A 255 -1.91 -15.68 -5.36
N PRO A 256 -0.80 -16.44 -5.32
CA PRO A 256 -0.80 -17.86 -4.99
C PRO A 256 -1.17 -18.12 -3.53
N SER A 257 -1.72 -19.30 -3.27
CA SER A 257 -1.95 -19.89 -1.94
C SER A 257 -1.31 -21.27 -1.87
N PHE A 258 -1.05 -21.74 -0.65
CA PHE A 258 -0.39 -23.01 -0.38
C PHE A 258 -1.24 -23.82 0.60
N SER A 259 -1.37 -25.13 0.37
CA SER A 259 -2.11 -26.02 1.26
C SER A 259 -1.31 -26.38 2.52
N ASN A 260 -1.98 -26.89 3.54
CA ASN A 260 -1.32 -27.34 4.76
C ASN A 260 -0.33 -28.49 4.50
N GLU A 261 -0.59 -29.33 3.50
CA GLU A 261 0.29 -30.42 3.08
C GLU A 261 1.59 -29.87 2.47
N GLN A 262 1.48 -28.89 1.56
CA GLN A 262 2.66 -28.22 0.98
C GLN A 262 3.49 -27.52 2.06
N ILE A 263 2.84 -26.91 3.06
CA ILE A 263 3.51 -26.29 4.18
C ILE A 263 4.19 -27.34 5.07
N ALA A 264 3.52 -28.48 5.33
CA ALA A 264 4.07 -29.57 6.11
C ALA A 264 5.34 -30.15 5.46
N GLU A 265 5.32 -30.38 4.14
CA GLU A 265 6.49 -30.85 3.38
C GLU A 265 7.70 -29.91 3.55
N VAL A 266 7.48 -28.59 3.53
CA VAL A 266 8.53 -27.60 3.75
C VAL A 266 9.07 -27.66 5.17
N LEU A 267 8.19 -27.75 6.18
CA LEU A 267 8.58 -27.85 7.59
C LEU A 267 9.36 -29.13 7.87
N GLU A 268 8.90 -30.27 7.37
CA GLU A 268 9.57 -31.58 7.51
C GLU A 268 10.96 -31.56 6.88
N LYS A 269 11.07 -31.06 5.65
CA LYS A 269 12.35 -30.93 4.95
C LYS A 269 13.34 -30.02 5.69
N LYS A 270 12.83 -29.04 6.44
CA LYS A 270 13.62 -28.03 7.17
C LYS A 270 13.68 -28.28 8.68
N GLN A 271 13.22 -29.43 9.16
CA GLN A 271 13.12 -29.73 10.59
C GLN A 271 14.46 -29.61 11.33
N ALA A 272 15.56 -29.99 10.68
CA ALA A 272 16.90 -29.87 11.26
C ALA A 272 17.32 -28.39 11.47
N GLU A 273 17.02 -27.50 10.50
CA GLU A 273 17.29 -26.06 10.60
C GLU A 273 16.40 -25.42 11.68
N ILE A 274 15.12 -25.78 11.72
CA ILE A 274 14.16 -25.31 12.73
C ILE A 274 14.64 -25.69 14.14
N SER A 275 15.03 -26.96 14.34
CA SER A 275 15.47 -27.45 15.64
C SER A 275 16.81 -26.83 16.07
N ALA A 276 17.73 -26.60 15.12
CA ALA A 276 19.01 -25.94 15.39
C ALA A 276 18.85 -24.50 15.88
N GLU A 277 17.79 -23.82 15.43
CA GLU A 277 17.40 -22.47 15.87
C GLU A 277 16.57 -22.45 17.16
N GLY A 278 16.47 -23.59 17.87
CA GLY A 278 15.70 -23.71 19.11
C GLY A 278 14.20 -23.54 18.91
N CYS A 279 13.70 -23.84 17.71
CA CYS A 279 12.29 -23.69 17.38
C CYS A 279 11.54 -25.02 17.44
N THR A 280 10.24 -24.96 17.71
CA THR A 280 9.33 -26.13 17.73
C THR A 280 8.16 -25.91 16.79
N THR A 281 7.60 -27.00 16.25
CA THR A 281 6.45 -26.96 15.33
C THR A 281 5.22 -27.56 15.99
N GLU A 282 4.05 -26.98 15.68
CA GLU A 282 2.75 -27.42 16.21
C GLU A 282 1.68 -27.25 15.12
N LEU A 283 0.80 -28.25 14.96
CA LEU A 283 -0.35 -28.17 14.06
C LEU A 283 -1.62 -27.90 14.89
N ILE A 284 -2.37 -26.85 14.53
CA ILE A 284 -3.66 -26.51 15.14
C ILE A 284 -4.72 -26.43 14.03
N SER A 285 -5.45 -27.53 13.81
CA SER A 285 -6.46 -27.62 12.74
C SER A 285 -7.74 -26.82 13.03
N ASN A 286 -8.01 -26.45 14.28
CA ASN A 286 -9.15 -25.60 14.62
C ASN A 286 -8.76 -24.13 14.46
N GLU A 287 -9.39 -23.43 13.52
CA GLU A 287 -9.07 -22.02 13.24
C GLU A 287 -9.28 -21.09 14.43
N ASP A 288 -10.31 -21.33 15.25
CA ASP A 288 -10.61 -20.49 16.41
C ASP A 288 -9.54 -20.64 17.50
N ASP A 289 -9.04 -21.85 17.73
CA ASP A 289 -7.94 -22.10 18.65
C ASP A 289 -6.62 -21.55 18.11
N LEU A 290 -6.35 -21.68 16.80
CA LEU A 290 -5.20 -21.08 16.12
C LEU A 290 -5.19 -19.55 16.29
N CYS A 291 -6.32 -18.90 15.98
CA CYS A 291 -6.47 -17.46 16.08
C CYS A 291 -6.38 -17.00 17.54
N ARG A 292 -6.98 -17.72 18.49
CA ARG A 292 -6.89 -17.40 19.92
C ARG A 292 -5.45 -17.48 20.41
N LYS A 293 -4.76 -18.58 20.14
CA LYS A 293 -3.35 -18.77 20.55
C LYS A 293 -2.42 -17.73 19.92
N THR A 294 -2.67 -17.38 18.66
CA THR A 294 -1.92 -16.31 17.99
C THR A 294 -2.23 -14.95 18.61
N ALA A 295 -3.49 -14.64 18.92
CA ALA A 295 -3.89 -13.39 19.57
C ALA A 295 -3.31 -13.27 21.00
N GLU A 296 -3.26 -14.36 21.76
CA GLU A 296 -2.56 -14.43 23.05
C GLU A 296 -1.09 -14.07 22.88
N ALA A 297 -0.38 -14.69 21.94
CA ALA A 297 1.01 -14.37 21.65
C ALA A 297 1.20 -12.90 21.27
N ILE A 298 0.32 -12.34 20.41
CA ILE A 298 0.33 -10.91 20.09
C ILE A 298 0.19 -10.09 21.38
N SER A 299 -0.79 -10.39 22.23
CA SER A 299 -1.06 -9.65 23.46
C SER A 299 0.08 -9.70 24.49
N GLU A 300 0.92 -10.74 24.43
CA GLU A 300 2.15 -10.88 25.22
C GLU A 300 3.33 -10.09 24.64
N GLY A 301 3.13 -9.39 23.52
CA GLY A 301 4.16 -8.59 22.84
C GLY A 301 5.06 -9.40 21.91
N LYS A 302 4.66 -10.61 21.50
CA LYS A 302 5.40 -11.41 20.53
C LYS A 302 5.23 -10.85 19.12
N VAL A 303 6.27 -11.02 18.30
CA VAL A 303 6.29 -10.64 16.89
C VAL A 303 5.94 -11.85 16.04
N ILE A 304 4.82 -11.77 15.34
CA ILE A 304 4.24 -12.89 14.60
C ILE A 304 4.47 -12.71 13.10
N GLY A 305 5.15 -13.66 12.46
CA GLY A 305 5.07 -13.85 11.01
C GLY A 305 3.76 -14.55 10.66
N TRP A 306 2.93 -13.94 9.83
CA TRP A 306 1.59 -14.40 9.49
C TRP A 306 1.47 -14.66 7.98
N PHE A 307 1.42 -15.93 7.60
CA PHE A 307 1.39 -16.43 6.23
C PHE A 307 0.12 -17.26 5.99
N GLN A 308 -0.87 -16.66 5.35
CA GLN A 308 -2.20 -17.26 5.17
C GLN A 308 -2.71 -17.11 3.75
N GLY A 309 -3.48 -18.09 3.28
CA GLY A 309 -4.26 -17.99 2.05
C GLY A 309 -3.53 -17.41 0.83
N ARG A 310 -4.29 -16.74 -0.03
CA ARG A 310 -3.79 -16.13 -1.26
C ARG A 310 -3.04 -14.84 -0.98
N MET A 311 -1.86 -14.69 -1.56
CA MET A 311 -1.04 -13.48 -1.45
C MET A 311 -1.79 -12.23 -1.97
N GLU A 312 -1.57 -11.12 -1.30
CA GLU A 312 -2.05 -9.79 -1.69
C GLU A 312 -1.39 -9.31 -2.99
N TRP A 313 -2.19 -8.70 -3.87
CA TRP A 313 -1.71 -7.98 -5.05
C TRP A 313 -1.46 -6.51 -4.70
N GLY A 314 -0.24 -6.04 -4.91
CA GLY A 314 0.19 -4.67 -4.63
C GLY A 314 1.32 -4.60 -3.59
N PRO A 315 1.76 -3.38 -3.23
CA PRO A 315 2.95 -3.20 -2.40
C PRO A 315 2.69 -3.29 -0.89
N ARG A 316 1.45 -3.55 -0.46
CA ARG A 316 1.04 -3.58 0.95
C ARG A 316 0.71 -5.02 1.35
N ALA A 317 1.20 -5.43 2.52
CA ALA A 317 0.64 -6.59 3.20
C ALA A 317 -0.67 -6.21 3.87
N LEU A 318 -1.70 -7.02 3.67
CA LEU A 318 -3.09 -6.76 4.05
C LEU A 318 -3.68 -7.96 4.80
N GLY A 319 -2.85 -8.69 5.55
CA GLY A 319 -3.29 -9.77 6.43
C GLY A 319 -3.02 -11.19 5.94
N ASN A 320 -2.32 -11.40 4.81
CA ASN A 320 -1.99 -12.73 4.28
C ASN A 320 -0.48 -12.97 4.15
N ARG A 321 0.34 -11.93 3.98
CA ARG A 321 1.82 -11.98 4.07
C ARG A 321 2.32 -10.88 5.00
N SER A 322 1.96 -10.98 6.27
CA SER A 322 2.07 -9.88 7.24
C SER A 322 2.97 -10.23 8.42
N ILE A 323 3.58 -9.23 9.02
CA ILE A 323 4.09 -9.30 10.40
C ILE A 323 3.08 -8.57 11.27
N VAL A 324 2.59 -9.28 12.30
CA VAL A 324 1.49 -8.82 13.16
C VAL A 324 2.01 -8.68 14.59
N CYS A 325 1.68 -7.56 15.24
CA CYS A 325 2.15 -7.24 16.60
C CYS A 325 1.10 -6.48 17.41
N ASP A 326 1.34 -6.38 18.73
CA ASP A 326 0.49 -5.62 19.66
C ASP A 326 0.59 -4.11 19.37
N PRO A 327 -0.51 -3.44 18.98
CA PRO A 327 -0.49 -2.02 18.72
C PRO A 327 -0.41 -1.17 20.01
N ARG A 328 -0.76 -1.75 21.17
CA ARG A 328 -0.85 -1.07 22.47
C ARG A 328 0.52 -0.77 23.08
N ARG A 329 1.56 -1.45 22.61
CA ARG A 329 2.93 -1.36 23.12
C ARG A 329 3.71 -0.20 22.50
N ALA A 330 4.11 0.77 23.31
CA ALA A 330 4.89 1.91 22.85
C ALA A 330 6.29 1.51 22.31
N ASP A 331 6.89 0.45 22.86
CA ASP A 331 8.20 -0.07 22.47
C ASP A 331 8.18 -0.97 21.22
N MET A 332 7.00 -1.32 20.70
CA MET A 332 6.86 -2.27 19.59
C MET A 332 7.53 -1.78 18.31
N LYS A 333 7.58 -0.46 18.08
CA LYS A 333 8.28 0.13 16.93
C LYS A 333 9.78 -0.19 16.99
N ASP A 334 10.38 -0.04 18.16
CA ASP A 334 11.79 -0.30 18.39
C ASP A 334 12.10 -1.80 18.32
N ILE A 335 11.23 -2.63 18.90
CA ILE A 335 11.31 -4.09 18.82
C ILE A 335 11.32 -4.55 17.35
N LEU A 336 10.39 -4.07 16.51
CA LEU A 336 10.33 -4.45 15.10
C LEU A 336 11.54 -3.99 14.31
N ASN A 337 12.04 -2.78 14.58
CA ASN A 337 13.24 -2.26 13.93
C ASN A 337 14.48 -3.06 14.33
N LEU A 338 14.63 -3.44 15.60
CA LEU A 338 15.75 -4.25 16.09
C LEU A 338 15.70 -5.71 15.61
N LYS A 339 14.52 -6.35 15.70
CA LYS A 339 14.37 -7.78 15.43
C LYS A 339 14.36 -8.14 13.95
N ILE A 340 13.83 -7.25 13.11
CA ILE A 340 13.53 -7.57 11.71
C ILE A 340 13.97 -6.45 10.78
N LYS A 341 13.39 -5.25 10.92
CA LYS A 341 13.37 -4.29 9.80
C LYS A 341 14.65 -3.49 9.62
N ARG A 342 15.47 -3.36 10.67
CA ARG A 342 16.76 -2.64 10.67
C ARG A 342 16.68 -1.29 9.95
N ARG A 343 15.59 -0.56 10.21
CA ARG A 343 15.20 0.61 9.43
C ARG A 343 15.14 1.89 10.24
N GLU A 344 15.09 2.99 9.51
CA GLU A 344 14.97 4.33 10.04
C GLU A 344 13.72 4.48 10.94
N SER A 345 13.91 5.10 12.11
CA SER A 345 12.91 5.17 13.19
C SER A 345 11.63 5.94 12.83
N PHE A 346 11.69 6.82 11.83
CA PHE A 346 10.55 7.61 11.37
C PHE A 346 9.54 6.81 10.53
N ARG A 347 9.87 5.59 10.08
CA ARG A 347 8.98 4.79 9.22
C ARG A 347 7.78 4.28 10.03
N PRO A 348 6.54 4.73 9.73
CA PRO A 348 5.38 4.31 10.51
C PRO A 348 4.95 2.88 10.21
N PHE A 349 4.18 2.31 11.13
CA PHE A 349 3.45 1.06 10.97
C PHE A 349 1.95 1.33 10.84
N ALA A 350 1.21 0.37 10.29
CA ALA A 350 -0.19 0.56 9.93
C ALA A 350 -1.13 -0.21 10.88
N PRO A 351 -2.26 0.38 11.29
CA PRO A 351 -3.33 -0.34 11.98
C PRO A 351 -4.21 -1.13 11.00
N SER A 352 -4.40 -2.43 11.28
CA SER A 352 -5.50 -3.23 10.73
C SER A 352 -6.63 -3.29 11.76
N ILE A 353 -7.84 -2.88 11.39
CA ILE A 353 -8.99 -2.79 12.29
C ILE A 353 -10.18 -3.59 11.76
N LEU A 354 -10.98 -4.17 12.67
CA LEU A 354 -12.30 -4.68 12.31
C LEU A 354 -13.17 -3.54 11.77
N ARG A 355 -13.76 -3.72 10.58
CA ARG A 355 -14.54 -2.65 9.93
C ARG A 355 -15.57 -1.99 10.85
N GLY A 356 -16.27 -2.78 11.66
CA GLY A 356 -17.34 -2.33 12.53
C GLY A 356 -16.89 -1.34 13.61
N SER A 357 -15.59 -1.23 13.88
CA SER A 357 -15.02 -0.39 14.93
C SER A 357 -14.34 0.88 14.41
N VAL A 358 -14.34 1.13 13.10
CA VAL A 358 -13.61 2.28 12.51
C VAL A 358 -14.05 3.61 13.12
N SER A 359 -15.35 3.87 13.19
CA SER A 359 -15.91 5.14 13.67
C SER A 359 -15.61 5.41 15.15
N ASP A 360 -15.33 4.39 15.96
CA ASP A 360 -14.96 4.53 17.38
C ASP A 360 -13.49 4.92 17.57
N TRP A 361 -12.63 4.68 16.56
CA TRP A 361 -11.18 4.84 16.65
C TRP A 361 -10.63 5.94 15.74
N PHE A 362 -11.25 6.17 14.59
CA PHE A 362 -10.84 7.17 13.60
C PHE A 362 -11.87 8.29 13.47
N GLU A 363 -11.41 9.48 13.08
CA GLU A 363 -12.28 10.64 12.84
C GLU A 363 -13.10 10.48 11.56
N GLU A 364 -12.55 9.78 10.57
CA GLU A 364 -13.21 9.45 9.31
C GLU A 364 -13.63 7.96 9.27
N ASP A 365 -14.92 7.71 8.99
CA ASP A 365 -15.49 6.37 8.78
C ASP A 365 -15.59 6.07 7.28
N ASP A 366 -14.68 5.23 6.77
CA ASP A 366 -14.59 4.88 5.35
C ASP A 366 -14.01 3.47 5.17
N ASP A 367 -14.26 2.89 4.00
CA ASP A 367 -13.67 1.63 3.59
C ASP A 367 -12.26 1.85 3.03
N VAL A 368 -11.28 1.27 3.72
CA VAL A 368 -9.86 1.37 3.36
C VAL A 368 -9.21 -0.02 3.35
N PRO A 369 -9.68 -0.96 2.51
CA PRO A 369 -9.19 -2.35 2.53
C PRO A 369 -7.72 -2.48 2.09
N PHE A 370 -7.14 -1.43 1.49
CA PHE A 370 -5.84 -1.48 0.81
C PHE A 370 -4.74 -0.60 1.44
N MET A 371 -4.95 -0.05 2.64
CA MET A 371 -4.01 0.91 3.25
C MET A 371 -3.70 2.16 2.40
N MET A 372 -4.70 2.64 1.66
CA MET A 372 -4.52 3.74 0.70
C MET A 372 -4.89 5.12 1.24
N LYS A 373 -5.35 5.21 2.49
CA LYS A 373 -5.75 6.47 3.14
C LYS A 373 -5.16 6.54 4.56
N VAL A 374 -4.75 7.75 4.96
CA VAL A 374 -4.29 8.07 6.32
C VAL A 374 -5.33 8.96 6.97
N PHE A 375 -5.86 8.53 8.11
CA PHE A 375 -6.90 9.24 8.85
C PHE A 375 -6.42 9.61 10.24
N GLN A 376 -7.06 10.61 10.84
CA GLN A 376 -6.77 10.98 12.20
C GLN A 376 -7.35 9.93 13.15
N ILE A 377 -6.51 9.42 14.05
CA ILE A 377 -6.99 8.62 15.17
C ILE A 377 -7.59 9.60 16.18
N ARG A 378 -8.78 9.28 16.69
CA ARG A 378 -9.45 10.10 17.69
C ARG A 378 -8.52 10.38 18.85
N GLU A 379 -8.45 11.64 19.29
CA GLU A 379 -7.45 12.09 20.26
C GLU A 379 -7.39 11.21 21.53
N GLY A 380 -8.55 10.87 22.10
CA GLY A 380 -8.64 10.01 23.29
C GLY A 380 -8.20 8.56 23.09
N LYS A 381 -8.09 8.09 21.86
CA LYS A 381 -7.69 6.71 21.50
C LYS A 381 -6.20 6.57 21.18
N ARG A 382 -5.50 7.67 20.90
CA ARG A 382 -4.10 7.67 20.43
C ARG A 382 -3.14 6.94 21.37
N ALA A 383 -3.33 7.12 22.68
CA ALA A 383 -2.49 6.51 23.71
C ALA A 383 -2.79 5.02 23.93
N GLU A 384 -3.94 4.52 23.47
CA GLU A 384 -4.29 3.09 23.57
C GLU A 384 -3.56 2.25 22.52
N ILE A 385 -3.11 2.84 21.40
CA ILE A 385 -2.46 2.15 20.27
C ILE A 385 -1.19 2.86 19.75
N PRO A 386 -0.22 3.21 20.63
CA PRO A 386 0.93 4.04 20.27
C PRO A 386 1.82 3.46 19.16
N ALA A 387 1.84 2.14 18.95
CA ALA A 387 2.69 1.51 17.96
C ALA A 387 2.27 1.82 16.51
N VAL A 388 1.00 2.15 16.29
CA VAL A 388 0.41 2.44 14.98
C VAL A 388 -0.06 3.90 14.84
N THR A 389 -0.01 4.66 15.93
CA THR A 389 -0.21 6.12 15.92
C THR A 389 1.06 6.83 15.43
N HIS A 390 0.91 7.67 14.39
CA HIS A 390 1.96 8.53 13.88
C HIS A 390 2.19 9.74 14.81
N VAL A 391 3.31 10.44 14.61
CA VAL A 391 3.68 11.63 15.43
C VAL A 391 2.63 12.75 15.37
N ASP A 392 1.87 12.84 14.28
CA ASP A 392 0.78 13.81 14.08
C ASP A 392 -0.61 13.28 14.49
N GLY A 393 -0.67 12.14 15.19
CA GLY A 393 -1.91 11.52 15.65
C GLY A 393 -2.67 10.73 14.59
N SER A 394 -2.15 10.63 13.36
CA SER A 394 -2.78 9.85 12.29
C SER A 394 -2.39 8.37 12.29
N GLY A 395 -3.10 7.55 11.50
CA GLY A 395 -2.74 6.15 11.23
C GLY A 395 -3.12 5.75 9.81
N ARG A 396 -2.30 4.93 9.15
CA ARG A 396 -2.59 4.42 7.79
C ARG A 396 -3.51 3.20 7.86
N LEU A 397 -4.80 3.45 7.83
CA LEU A 397 -5.87 2.49 8.08
C LEU A 397 -5.91 1.33 7.07
N GLN A 398 -6.03 0.09 7.57
CA GLN A 398 -6.62 -1.04 6.85
C GLN A 398 -7.94 -1.47 7.52
N THR A 399 -9.04 -1.44 6.78
CA THR A 399 -10.31 -2.05 7.23
C THR A 399 -10.37 -3.53 6.88
N VAL A 400 -10.75 -4.37 7.84
CA VAL A 400 -10.85 -5.83 7.68
C VAL A 400 -12.30 -6.26 7.79
N TYR A 401 -12.77 -6.98 6.78
CA TYR A 401 -14.10 -7.60 6.71
C TYR A 401 -13.99 -9.11 6.86
N LYS A 402 -15.02 -9.72 7.45
CA LYS A 402 -15.10 -11.18 7.55
C LYS A 402 -15.25 -11.84 6.18
N GLU A 403 -15.97 -11.17 5.27
CA GLU A 403 -16.30 -11.65 3.94
C GLU A 403 -15.07 -11.72 3.02
N THR A 404 -14.12 -10.80 3.18
CA THR A 404 -12.92 -10.73 2.33
C THR A 404 -11.71 -11.42 2.93
N ASN A 405 -11.59 -11.47 4.27
CA ASN A 405 -10.51 -12.19 4.95
C ASN A 405 -10.95 -12.73 6.32
N ALA A 406 -11.74 -13.81 6.32
CA ALA A 406 -12.36 -14.39 7.51
C ALA A 406 -11.35 -14.76 8.61
N ARG A 407 -10.22 -15.37 8.25
CA ARG A 407 -9.21 -15.82 9.23
C ARG A 407 -8.46 -14.64 9.85
N TYR A 408 -8.09 -13.64 9.06
CA TYR A 408 -7.46 -12.42 9.60
C TYR A 408 -8.46 -11.59 10.43
N PHE A 409 -9.73 -11.54 10.03
CA PHE A 409 -10.81 -10.99 10.85
C PHE A 409 -10.89 -11.72 12.19
N ASN A 410 -10.93 -13.05 12.19
CA ASN A 410 -11.01 -13.86 13.42
C ASN A 410 -9.81 -13.63 14.34
N LEU A 411 -8.59 -13.53 13.80
CA LEU A 411 -7.40 -13.17 14.58
C LEU A 411 -7.58 -11.84 15.32
N ILE A 412 -8.02 -10.79 14.61
CA ILE A 412 -8.22 -9.46 15.20
C ILE A 412 -9.38 -9.49 16.20
N ASP A 413 -10.43 -10.26 15.93
CA ASP A 413 -11.58 -10.46 16.82
C ASP A 413 -11.18 -11.16 18.13
N LYS A 414 -10.37 -12.23 18.06
CA LYS A 414 -9.81 -12.85 19.28
C LYS A 414 -8.90 -11.91 20.04
N PHE A 415 -8.10 -11.10 19.35
CA PHE A 415 -7.29 -10.07 19.99
C PHE A 415 -8.17 -9.01 20.68
N ASN A 416 -9.27 -8.61 20.05
CA ASN A 416 -10.25 -7.71 20.62
C ASN A 416 -10.89 -8.30 21.88
N ASP A 417 -11.33 -9.57 21.85
CA ASP A 417 -11.91 -10.26 23.01
C ASP A 417 -10.94 -10.27 24.21
N LEU A 418 -9.64 -10.45 23.96
CA LEU A 418 -8.60 -10.49 24.98
C LEU A 418 -8.23 -9.12 25.54
N THR A 419 -8.31 -8.07 24.72
CA THR A 419 -7.65 -6.78 25.01
C THR A 419 -8.57 -5.57 25.05
N GLY A 420 -9.79 -5.70 24.53
CA GLY A 420 -10.71 -4.59 24.24
C GLY A 420 -10.30 -3.72 23.06
N VAL A 421 -9.25 -4.09 22.31
CA VAL A 421 -8.72 -3.32 21.18
C VAL A 421 -8.95 -4.08 19.87
N PRO A 422 -9.82 -3.60 18.95
CA PRO A 422 -10.16 -4.27 17.69
C PRO A 422 -9.14 -4.00 16.58
N ILE A 423 -7.87 -3.79 16.95
CA ILE A 423 -6.79 -3.34 16.08
C ILE A 423 -5.58 -4.22 16.32
N VAL A 424 -4.84 -4.55 15.25
CA VAL A 424 -3.48 -5.08 15.33
C VAL A 424 -2.52 -4.21 14.51
N LEU A 425 -1.25 -4.17 14.90
CA LEU A 425 -0.20 -3.61 14.05
C LEU A 425 0.03 -4.57 12.87
N ASN A 426 0.05 -4.04 11.66
CA ASN A 426 0.36 -4.79 10.45
C ASN A 426 1.51 -4.12 9.66
N THR A 427 2.47 -4.94 9.22
CA THR A 427 3.52 -4.55 8.28
C THR A 427 3.86 -5.69 7.33
N SER A 428 4.53 -5.38 6.23
CA SER A 428 4.99 -6.36 5.24
C SER A 428 5.84 -7.47 5.84
N PHE A 429 5.57 -8.73 5.48
CA PHE A 429 6.43 -9.86 5.84
C PHE A 429 7.63 -9.96 4.90
N ASN A 430 8.70 -9.28 5.29
CA ASN A 430 10.01 -9.23 4.64
C ASN A 430 11.05 -8.56 5.56
N GLU A 431 12.32 -8.61 5.20
CA GLU A 431 13.38 -7.76 5.77
C GLU A 431 13.71 -6.62 4.79
N ASN A 432 14.69 -6.85 3.90
CA ASN A 432 15.13 -5.94 2.83
C ASN A 432 14.98 -6.61 1.45
N GLU A 433 13.90 -7.38 1.28
CA GLU A 433 13.56 -8.16 0.09
C GLU A 433 12.08 -7.94 -0.25
N PRO A 434 11.57 -8.39 -1.42
CA PRO A 434 10.12 -8.40 -1.68
C PRO A 434 9.32 -9.12 -0.59
N VAL A 435 8.02 -8.87 -0.50
CA VAL A 435 7.14 -9.60 0.44
C VAL A 435 7.21 -11.10 0.13
N VAL A 436 7.39 -11.93 1.17
CA VAL A 436 7.48 -13.38 1.02
C VAL A 436 6.26 -13.92 0.27
N CYS A 437 6.50 -14.75 -0.74
CA CYS A 437 5.46 -15.32 -1.59
C CYS A 437 5.22 -16.78 -1.21
N LYS A 438 6.29 -17.58 -1.08
CA LYS A 438 6.27 -19.03 -0.85
C LYS A 438 6.52 -19.42 0.62
N PRO A 439 6.09 -20.62 1.07
CA PRO A 439 6.34 -21.09 2.43
C PRO A 439 7.84 -21.15 2.78
N GLU A 440 8.70 -21.52 1.84
CA GLU A 440 10.16 -21.57 2.06
C GLU A 440 10.74 -20.19 2.32
N GLU A 441 10.22 -19.16 1.64
CA GLU A 441 10.64 -17.77 1.81
C GLU A 441 10.19 -17.24 3.18
N ALA A 442 8.95 -17.56 3.59
CA ALA A 442 8.43 -17.19 4.90
C ALA A 442 9.22 -17.85 6.04
N LEU A 443 9.51 -19.15 5.93
CA LEU A 443 10.33 -19.87 6.90
C LEU A 443 11.77 -19.34 6.94
N ALA A 444 12.39 -19.11 5.78
CA ALA A 444 13.74 -18.55 5.71
C ALA A 444 13.82 -17.15 6.33
N CYS A 445 12.83 -16.31 6.09
CA CYS A 445 12.72 -14.98 6.70
C CYS A 445 12.55 -15.09 8.24
N PHE A 446 11.69 -15.99 8.72
CA PHE A 446 11.52 -16.25 10.16
C PHE A 446 12.79 -16.74 10.85
N LEU A 447 13.50 -17.71 10.23
CA LEU A 447 14.71 -18.29 10.82
C LEU A 447 15.86 -17.28 10.86
N ARG A 448 16.01 -16.45 9.81
CA ARG A 448 17.05 -15.41 9.71
C ARG A 448 16.80 -14.20 10.63
N THR A 449 15.53 -13.92 10.94
CA THR A 449 15.13 -12.80 11.80
C THR A 449 14.90 -13.26 13.24
N LYS A 450 14.56 -12.31 14.13
CA LYS A 450 14.22 -12.59 15.54
C LYS A 450 12.71 -12.57 15.82
N MET A 451 11.91 -12.97 14.82
CA MET A 451 10.48 -13.24 15.03
C MET A 451 10.28 -14.32 16.08
N ASP A 452 9.22 -14.19 16.86
CA ASP A 452 8.95 -15.08 17.98
C ASP A 452 8.08 -16.28 17.55
N VAL A 453 7.13 -16.04 16.64
CA VAL A 453 6.22 -17.07 16.12
C VAL A 453 6.05 -16.89 14.62
N LEU A 454 6.00 -17.99 13.88
CA LEU A 454 5.56 -18.01 12.49
C LEU A 454 4.31 -18.88 12.39
N VAL A 455 3.24 -18.33 11.85
CA VAL A 455 1.99 -19.04 11.55
C VAL A 455 1.84 -19.19 10.04
N MET A 456 1.91 -20.42 9.54
CA MET A 456 1.77 -20.76 8.12
C MET A 456 0.62 -21.75 7.92
N GLY A 457 -0.49 -21.30 7.34
CA GLY A 457 -1.70 -22.12 7.31
C GLY A 457 -2.12 -22.46 8.74
N ASP A 458 -2.22 -23.75 9.06
CA ASP A 458 -2.59 -24.25 10.39
C ASP A 458 -1.37 -24.62 11.26
N TRP A 459 -0.15 -24.40 10.76
CA TRP A 459 1.09 -24.70 11.48
C TRP A 459 1.64 -23.47 12.19
N LEU A 460 2.10 -23.67 13.42
CA LEU A 460 2.90 -22.70 14.18
C LEU A 460 4.33 -23.20 14.28
N VAL A 461 5.27 -22.27 14.15
CA VAL A 461 6.68 -22.45 14.49
C VAL A 461 7.00 -21.47 15.62
N TRP A 462 7.30 -22.00 16.80
CA TRP A 462 7.62 -21.23 18.00
C TRP A 462 9.12 -21.15 18.20
N ARG A 463 9.65 -19.95 18.41
CA ARG A 463 11.01 -19.74 18.88
C ARG A 463 11.01 -19.68 20.41
N ALA A 464 11.86 -20.50 21.04
CA ALA A 464 12.01 -20.59 22.49
C ALA A 464 12.51 -19.28 23.13
#